data_AF-A0A660PFR0-F1
#
_entry.id   AF-A0A660PFR0-F1
#
_cell.length_a   1.000
_cell.length_b   1.000
_cell.length_c   1.000
_cell.angle_alpha   90.00
_cell.angle_beta   90.00
_cell.angle_gamma   90.00
#
_symmetry.space_group_name_H-M   'P 1'
#
loop_
_entity.id
_entity.type
_entity.pdbx_description
1 polymer ?
#
loop_
_entity_poly.entity_id
_entity_poly.type
_entity_poly.pdbx_seq_one_letter_code
_entity_poly.pdbx_strand_id
1 'polypeptide(L)'
;MRRLLVIITIAMLVSLIAVAYAQTNQVYFKFEISSRQELVSLTRIISIDNVKDKTVYAYANDKQFDYFKTLGYDYTILPSPSSLISPRMADSREAILEWDSYPTYGEYVSMMQRFESDYPGLCIIENIGYSVEGREILFAKLSANVNIEENEPEVMYSSTMHGDETTGYVLMLRLIDYLLSNYGTDPQITNILDSMEVWINPLANPDGTYHGGDNTVEDAIRFNANGVDLNRNFPDPDEGPHPDGNDWQPETIAMMNFFNRHSFVISANFHGGAEVVNYPWDTWPQRHADDAWFIQISREYADSAQTNSPPGYMTDLNNGITNGWDWYTIAGGRQDYLNFWKGCREVTIELSHIKLLPPEQLPDYWDYNRAAFLTYWEQAYYGIKGLVTDASTGLPIAATISVIDHDIDSSEVYTDPDVGDYHRMIEPGTYDLRFTSPGYIPLTVYGVTAIFRNATVVDVQLQPVPDEPMLEFYAHDAGVVNAGDTVSMSITLINNGGGNAYDVNATLSTSDSFIDVLQPNSTYPTIIALGGTGTSYT
;
A
#
# COMPACT_ATOMS: atom_id res chain seq x y z
N MET A 1 12.07 -56.45 47.35
CA MET A 1 10.86 -56.76 46.54
C MET A 1 9.67 -56.22 47.31
N ARG A 2 8.69 -55.47 46.79
CA ARG A 2 8.42 -54.85 45.48
C ARG A 2 7.25 -53.86 45.75
N ARG A 3 7.43 -52.60 45.33
CA ARG A 3 6.44 -51.68 44.71
C ARG A 3 5.02 -51.60 45.28
N LEU A 4 4.63 -50.42 45.80
CA LEU A 4 3.52 -49.57 45.30
C LEU A 4 3.34 -48.32 46.19
N LEU A 5 2.75 -47.25 45.63
CA LEU A 5 2.40 -45.94 46.23
C LEU A 5 3.48 -44.85 46.25
N VAL A 6 3.80 -44.35 45.05
CA VAL A 6 3.91 -42.91 44.80
C VAL A 6 3.08 -42.65 43.54
N ILE A 7 2.10 -41.75 43.64
CA ILE A 7 1.39 -40.97 42.59
C ILE A 7 0.02 -40.65 43.20
N ILE A 8 -0.22 -39.37 43.49
CA ILE A 8 -1.49 -38.61 43.41
C ILE A 8 -1.19 -37.28 44.13
N THR A 9 -0.52 -36.33 43.47
CA THR A 9 -0.65 -34.88 43.74
C THR A 9 -0.03 -33.99 42.65
N ILE A 10 -0.30 -34.23 41.37
CA ILE A 10 -0.19 -33.19 40.32
C ILE A 10 -1.32 -33.46 39.32
N ALA A 11 -2.53 -33.02 39.66
CA ALA A 11 -3.68 -33.05 38.76
C ALA A 11 -4.63 -31.90 39.12
N MET A 12 -4.10 -30.68 39.18
CA MET A 12 -4.85 -29.43 39.15
C MET A 12 -3.93 -28.35 38.55
N LEU A 13 -4.50 -27.52 37.67
CA LEU A 13 -3.86 -26.50 36.82
C LEU A 13 -3.09 -26.98 35.58
N VAL A 14 -3.83 -27.59 34.64
CA VAL A 14 -3.85 -27.08 33.25
C VAL A 14 -5.31 -27.19 32.80
N SER A 15 -6.14 -26.25 33.22
CA SER A 15 -7.43 -26.03 32.54
C SER A 15 -7.09 -25.41 31.20
N LEU A 16 -7.06 -26.23 30.15
CA LEU A 16 -7.14 -25.77 28.77
C LEU A 16 -8.35 -24.83 28.69
N ILE A 17 -8.09 -23.54 28.53
CA ILE A 17 -9.04 -22.66 27.86
C ILE A 17 -8.88 -23.02 26.39
N ALA A 18 -9.58 -24.07 25.95
CA ALA A 18 -9.94 -24.18 24.55
C ALA A 18 -11.01 -23.12 24.33
N VAL A 19 -10.60 -21.92 23.90
CA VAL A 19 -11.52 -21.02 23.22
C VAL A 19 -11.91 -21.77 21.96
N ALA A 20 -13.10 -22.37 21.96
CA ALA A 20 -13.72 -22.78 20.71
C ALA A 20 -13.98 -21.48 19.95
N TYR A 21 -13.08 -21.11 19.05
CA TYR A 21 -13.37 -20.10 18.05
C TYR A 21 -14.61 -20.61 17.29
N ALA A 22 -15.69 -19.86 17.35
CA ALA A 22 -16.81 -20.10 16.45
C ALA A 22 -16.24 -19.89 15.06
N GLN A 23 -16.15 -20.94 14.24
CA GLN A 23 -15.85 -20.79 12.82
C GLN A 23 -16.85 -19.76 12.27
N THR A 24 -16.35 -18.62 11.82
CA THR A 24 -17.17 -17.58 11.21
C THR A 24 -17.65 -18.11 9.87
N ASN A 25 -18.97 -18.30 9.72
CA ASN A 25 -19.52 -18.65 8.43
C ASN A 25 -19.48 -17.41 7.53
N GLN A 26 -19.09 -17.61 6.27
CA GLN A 26 -19.32 -16.63 5.20
C GLN A 26 -20.54 -17.02 4.37
N VAL A 27 -21.28 -16.03 3.90
CA VAL A 27 -22.37 -16.22 2.93
C VAL A 27 -22.00 -15.49 1.66
N TYR A 28 -21.97 -16.20 0.54
CA TYR A 28 -21.88 -15.62 -0.80
C TYR A 28 -23.27 -15.53 -1.42
N PHE A 29 -23.65 -14.36 -1.92
CA PHE A 29 -25.00 -14.12 -2.43
C PHE A 29 -25.01 -13.02 -3.48
N LYS A 30 -26.12 -12.93 -4.20
CA LYS A 30 -26.40 -11.82 -5.11
C LYS A 30 -27.76 -11.19 -4.87
N PHE A 31 -27.87 -9.92 -5.21
CA PHE A 31 -29.10 -9.12 -5.14
C PHE A 31 -29.09 -8.01 -6.19
N GLU A 32 -30.22 -7.34 -6.37
CA GLU A 32 -30.35 -6.23 -7.33
C GLU A 32 -30.42 -4.89 -6.61
N ILE A 33 -29.74 -3.88 -7.15
CA ILE A 33 -29.86 -2.48 -6.72
C ILE A 33 -30.69 -1.66 -7.71
N SER A 34 -31.34 -0.61 -7.25
CA SER A 34 -32.09 0.29 -8.13
C SER A 34 -31.18 1.34 -8.78
N SER A 35 -30.16 1.77 -8.04
CA SER A 35 -29.17 2.79 -8.40
C SER A 35 -27.80 2.49 -7.81
N ARG A 36 -26.73 2.85 -8.54
CA ARG A 36 -25.33 2.75 -8.07
C ARG A 36 -25.08 3.55 -6.79
N GLN A 37 -25.88 4.57 -6.49
CA GLN A 37 -25.75 5.34 -5.24
C GLN A 37 -25.94 4.48 -3.98
N GLU A 38 -26.66 3.36 -4.09
CA GLU A 38 -26.86 2.42 -2.98
C GLU A 38 -25.54 1.76 -2.55
N LEU A 39 -24.59 1.58 -3.47
CA LEU A 39 -23.29 0.95 -3.22
C LEU A 39 -22.49 1.68 -2.14
N VAL A 40 -22.56 3.01 -2.11
CA VAL A 40 -21.88 3.86 -1.11
C VAL A 40 -22.29 3.50 0.32
N SER A 41 -23.54 3.08 0.54
CA SER A 41 -24.00 2.65 1.86
C SER A 41 -23.79 1.14 2.07
N LEU A 42 -23.96 0.34 1.03
CA LEU A 42 -23.87 -1.12 1.12
C LEU A 42 -22.43 -1.61 1.37
N THR A 43 -21.42 -0.94 0.82
CA THR A 43 -20.00 -1.30 1.01
C THR A 43 -19.55 -1.22 2.47
N ARG A 44 -20.26 -0.45 3.32
CA ARG A 44 -20.03 -0.36 4.78
C ARG A 44 -20.70 -1.48 5.58
N ILE A 45 -21.51 -2.30 4.92
CA ILE A 45 -22.35 -3.31 5.56
C ILE A 45 -21.90 -4.71 5.16
N ILE A 46 -21.62 -4.90 3.87
CA ILE A 46 -21.24 -6.17 3.27
C ILE A 46 -20.01 -5.96 2.41
N SER A 47 -19.25 -7.03 2.19
CA SER A 47 -18.14 -7.03 1.28
C SER A 47 -18.62 -7.23 -0.14
N ILE A 48 -18.70 -6.14 -0.92
CA ILE A 48 -19.00 -6.21 -2.35
C ILE A 48 -17.83 -6.87 -3.09
N ASP A 49 -18.16 -7.87 -3.89
CA ASP A 49 -17.25 -8.70 -4.69
C ASP A 49 -17.20 -8.22 -6.14
N ASN A 50 -18.37 -8.03 -6.75
CA ASN A 50 -18.49 -7.58 -8.12
C ASN A 50 -19.84 -6.91 -8.36
N VAL A 51 -19.90 -6.00 -9.32
CA VAL A 51 -21.13 -5.36 -9.79
C VAL A 51 -21.22 -5.54 -11.30
N LYS A 52 -22.23 -6.28 -11.76
CA LYS A 52 -22.54 -6.48 -13.18
C LYS A 52 -23.90 -5.87 -13.47
N ASP A 53 -23.92 -4.76 -14.20
CA ASP A 53 -25.09 -3.91 -14.41
C ASP A 53 -25.74 -3.44 -13.10
N LYS A 54 -26.84 -4.09 -12.69
CA LYS A 54 -27.56 -3.84 -11.42
C LYS A 54 -27.47 -5.00 -10.44
N THR A 55 -26.87 -6.11 -10.84
CA THR A 55 -26.66 -7.26 -9.98
C THR A 55 -25.38 -7.05 -9.18
N VAL A 56 -25.51 -7.08 -7.85
CA VAL A 56 -24.39 -7.04 -6.91
C VAL A 56 -24.13 -8.45 -6.41
N TYR A 57 -22.87 -8.85 -6.46
CA TYR A 57 -22.34 -10.06 -5.84
C TYR A 57 -21.60 -9.64 -4.58
N ALA A 58 -21.83 -10.33 -3.46
CA ALA A 58 -21.27 -9.93 -2.18
C ALA A 58 -21.05 -11.11 -1.24
N TYR A 59 -20.11 -10.89 -0.32
CA TYR A 59 -19.85 -11.70 0.85
C TYR A 59 -20.32 -10.99 2.09
N ALA A 60 -20.78 -11.76 3.07
CA ALA A 60 -21.07 -11.27 4.40
C ALA A 60 -20.76 -12.36 5.43
N ASN A 61 -20.17 -11.97 6.57
CA ASN A 61 -20.18 -12.82 7.76
C ASN A 61 -21.59 -12.85 8.37
N ASP A 62 -21.82 -13.74 9.35
CA ASP A 62 -23.15 -13.92 9.97
C ASP A 62 -23.79 -12.60 10.45
N LYS A 63 -23.02 -11.71 11.09
CA LYS A 63 -23.53 -10.42 11.61
C LYS A 63 -23.90 -9.46 10.47
N GLN A 64 -23.04 -9.35 9.47
CA GLN A 64 -23.26 -8.52 8.30
C GLN A 64 -24.49 -9.01 7.51
N PHE A 65 -24.64 -10.32 7.34
CA PHE A 65 -25.74 -10.91 6.60
C PHE A 65 -27.08 -10.77 7.36
N ASP A 66 -27.06 -10.91 8.69
CA ASP A 66 -28.22 -10.61 9.53
C ASP A 66 -28.68 -9.16 9.39
N TYR A 67 -27.75 -8.20 9.39
CA TYR A 67 -28.09 -6.81 9.17
C TYR A 67 -28.57 -6.54 7.74
N PHE A 68 -27.91 -7.11 6.72
CA PHE A 68 -28.32 -7.00 5.32
C PHE A 68 -29.78 -7.42 5.09
N LYS A 69 -30.22 -8.53 5.71
CA LYS A 69 -31.62 -8.99 5.62
C LYS A 69 -32.64 -7.95 6.11
N THR A 70 -32.25 -7.08 7.05
CA THR A 70 -33.14 -6.02 7.56
C THR A 70 -33.38 -4.90 6.55
N LEU A 71 -32.52 -4.79 5.51
CA LEU A 71 -32.63 -3.78 4.45
C LEU A 71 -33.74 -4.11 3.44
N GLY A 72 -34.23 -5.36 3.41
CA GLY A 72 -35.40 -5.75 2.61
C GLY A 72 -35.13 -6.01 1.13
N TYR A 73 -33.88 -6.23 0.72
CA TYR A 73 -33.57 -6.68 -0.64
C TYR A 73 -34.01 -8.13 -0.86
N ASP A 74 -34.51 -8.44 -2.05
CA ASP A 74 -34.59 -9.81 -2.52
C ASP A 74 -33.17 -10.29 -2.89
N TYR A 75 -32.77 -11.46 -2.36
CA TYR A 75 -31.43 -12.00 -2.57
C TYR A 75 -31.48 -13.49 -2.90
N THR A 76 -30.41 -13.97 -3.55
CA THR A 76 -30.17 -15.39 -3.83
C THR A 76 -28.84 -15.80 -3.24
N ILE A 77 -28.84 -16.77 -2.32
CA ILE A 77 -27.62 -17.39 -1.81
C ILE A 77 -26.99 -18.23 -2.94
N LEU A 78 -25.68 -18.09 -3.10
CA LEU A 78 -24.87 -18.79 -4.07
C LEU A 78 -23.96 -19.81 -3.35
N PRO A 79 -23.53 -20.88 -4.02
CA PRO A 79 -22.46 -21.73 -3.49
C PRO A 79 -21.17 -20.93 -3.32
N SER A 80 -20.32 -21.32 -2.36
CA SER A 80 -19.00 -20.72 -2.20
C SER A 80 -18.18 -20.93 -3.47
N PRO A 81 -17.50 -19.91 -4.03
CA PRO A 81 -16.69 -20.09 -5.24
C PRO A 81 -15.59 -21.17 -5.08
N SER A 82 -15.00 -21.27 -3.90
CA SER A 82 -13.98 -22.26 -3.53
C SER A 82 -14.49 -23.67 -3.30
N SER A 83 -15.81 -23.88 -3.23
CA SER A 83 -16.42 -25.21 -3.05
C SER A 83 -16.90 -25.83 -4.37
N LEU A 84 -16.63 -25.18 -5.50
CA LEU A 84 -17.12 -25.60 -6.81
C LEU A 84 -16.27 -26.70 -7.46
N ILE A 85 -15.02 -26.84 -7.02
CA ILE A 85 -14.07 -27.85 -7.49
C ILE A 85 -13.32 -28.45 -6.31
N SER A 86 -12.83 -29.68 -6.46
CA SER A 86 -11.82 -30.22 -5.54
C SER A 86 -10.44 -29.97 -6.15
N PRO A 87 -9.61 -29.10 -5.55
CA PRO A 87 -8.31 -28.73 -6.10
C PRO A 87 -7.32 -29.90 -6.03
N ARG A 88 -6.39 -29.95 -6.98
CA ARG A 88 -5.22 -30.82 -6.92
C ARG A 88 -4.20 -30.19 -5.98
N MET A 89 -3.87 -30.90 -4.90
CA MET A 89 -2.91 -30.44 -3.90
C MET A 89 -1.51 -31.00 -4.16
N ALA A 90 -0.48 -30.22 -3.86
CA ALA A 90 0.92 -30.62 -3.82
C ALA A 90 1.44 -30.64 -2.37
N ASP A 91 1.97 -31.79 -1.97
CA ASP A 91 2.58 -32.06 -0.66
C ASP A 91 4.05 -32.48 -0.79
N SER A 92 4.65 -32.27 -1.97
CA SER A 92 6.06 -32.53 -2.24
C SER A 92 6.67 -31.51 -3.19
N ARG A 93 8.01 -31.41 -3.14
CA ARG A 93 8.82 -30.56 -4.02
C ARG A 93 8.58 -30.86 -5.50
N GLU A 94 8.47 -32.13 -5.87
CA GLU A 94 8.28 -32.50 -7.27
C GLU A 94 6.91 -32.06 -7.77
N ALA A 95 5.85 -32.24 -6.97
CA ALA A 95 4.49 -31.92 -7.36
C ALA A 95 4.26 -30.40 -7.50
N ILE A 96 4.80 -29.59 -6.59
CA ILE A 96 4.59 -28.14 -6.59
C ILE A 96 5.29 -27.44 -7.78
N LEU A 97 6.38 -28.03 -8.29
CA LEU A 97 7.13 -27.49 -9.44
C LEU A 97 6.53 -27.87 -10.80
N GLU A 98 5.45 -28.67 -10.84
CA GLU A 98 4.67 -28.89 -12.06
C GLU A 98 3.73 -27.72 -12.37
N TRP A 99 3.51 -26.81 -11.40
CA TRP A 99 2.70 -25.59 -11.53
C TRP A 99 1.24 -25.82 -11.93
N ASP A 100 0.73 -27.05 -11.78
CA ASP A 100 -0.65 -27.45 -12.08
C ASP A 100 -1.38 -28.00 -10.84
N SER A 101 -1.01 -27.46 -9.66
CA SER A 101 -1.53 -27.81 -8.34
C SER A 101 -1.41 -26.64 -7.36
N TYR A 102 -2.19 -26.69 -6.28
CA TYR A 102 -2.06 -25.78 -5.14
C TYR A 102 -1.23 -26.43 -4.04
N PRO A 103 -0.36 -25.69 -3.34
CA PRO A 103 0.41 -26.26 -2.24
C PRO A 103 -0.46 -26.57 -1.03
N THR A 104 -0.09 -27.58 -0.25
CA THR A 104 -0.45 -27.60 1.19
C THR A 104 0.28 -26.46 1.90
N TYR A 105 -0.24 -25.98 3.03
CA TYR A 105 0.40 -24.87 3.77
C TYR A 105 1.84 -25.21 4.17
N GLY A 106 2.07 -26.45 4.62
CA GLY A 106 3.42 -26.93 4.95
C GLY A 106 4.36 -26.96 3.76
N GLU A 107 3.87 -27.34 2.57
CA GLU A 107 4.69 -27.34 1.35
C GLU A 107 4.96 -25.93 0.84
N TYR A 108 4.01 -25.00 0.99
CA TYR A 108 4.23 -23.57 0.72
C TYR A 108 5.36 -22.99 1.55
N VAL A 109 5.31 -23.15 2.88
CA VAL A 109 6.36 -22.67 3.78
C VAL A 109 7.70 -23.32 3.41
N SER A 110 7.69 -24.62 3.13
CA SER A 110 8.89 -25.34 2.69
C SER A 110 9.44 -24.82 1.36
N MET A 111 8.57 -24.44 0.42
CA MET A 111 8.96 -23.87 -0.87
C MET A 111 9.61 -22.49 -0.71
N MET A 112 9.01 -21.62 0.10
CA MET A 112 9.59 -20.31 0.40
C MET A 112 11.00 -20.48 0.98
N GLN A 113 11.15 -21.31 2.01
CA GLN A 113 12.47 -21.58 2.63
C GLN A 113 13.49 -22.15 1.63
N ARG A 114 13.04 -22.95 0.66
CA ARG A 114 13.93 -23.49 -0.39
C ARG A 114 14.41 -22.43 -1.36
N PHE A 115 13.62 -21.40 -1.67
CA PHE A 115 14.09 -20.31 -2.52
C PHE A 115 15.33 -19.62 -1.91
N GLU A 116 15.30 -19.32 -0.62
CA GLU A 116 16.46 -18.78 0.09
C GLU A 116 17.61 -19.79 0.18
N SER A 117 17.33 -21.07 0.48
CA SER A 117 18.40 -22.06 0.63
C SER A 117 19.11 -22.42 -0.68
N ASP A 118 18.36 -22.45 -1.79
CA ASP A 118 18.89 -22.80 -3.11
C ASP A 118 19.56 -21.57 -3.78
N TYR A 119 19.16 -20.34 -3.40
CA TYR A 119 19.69 -19.08 -3.95
C TYR A 119 20.07 -18.05 -2.87
N PRO A 120 20.99 -18.37 -1.92
CA PRO A 120 21.27 -17.53 -0.76
C PRO A 120 21.96 -16.19 -1.06
N GLY A 121 22.46 -16.01 -2.30
CA GLY A 121 23.02 -14.75 -2.76
C GLY A 121 22.00 -13.83 -3.46
N LEU A 122 20.80 -14.35 -3.75
CA LEU A 122 19.76 -13.65 -4.50
C LEU A 122 18.43 -13.56 -3.77
N CYS A 123 18.18 -14.39 -2.76
CA CYS A 123 16.89 -14.53 -2.11
C CYS A 123 17.02 -14.55 -0.58
N ILE A 124 16.19 -13.76 0.09
CA ILE A 124 15.94 -13.83 1.54
C ILE A 124 14.44 -14.00 1.76
N ILE A 125 14.03 -14.94 2.62
CA ILE A 125 12.64 -15.01 3.06
C ILE A 125 12.47 -14.25 4.37
N GLU A 126 11.56 -13.28 4.35
CA GLU A 126 11.17 -12.54 5.56
C GLU A 126 9.78 -12.97 6.01
N ASN A 127 9.67 -13.38 7.28
CA ASN A 127 8.39 -13.49 7.96
C ASN A 127 8.04 -12.12 8.57
N ILE A 128 7.03 -11.45 8.03
CA ILE A 128 6.62 -10.11 8.46
C ILE A 128 5.64 -10.11 9.64
N GLY A 129 5.16 -11.28 10.03
CA GLY A 129 4.17 -11.45 11.09
C GLY A 129 3.37 -12.74 10.96
N TYR A 130 2.43 -12.93 11.89
CA TYR A 130 1.59 -14.11 11.94
C TYR A 130 0.12 -13.72 11.78
N SER A 131 -0.64 -14.59 11.09
CA SER A 131 -2.09 -14.53 11.02
C SER A 131 -2.75 -14.78 12.37
N VAL A 132 -4.06 -14.63 12.43
CA VAL A 132 -4.86 -14.89 13.65
C VAL A 132 -4.64 -16.31 14.20
N GLU A 133 -4.56 -17.33 13.34
CA GLU A 133 -4.32 -18.73 13.73
C GLU A 133 -2.83 -19.11 13.81
N GLY A 134 -1.93 -18.13 13.64
CA GLY A 134 -0.49 -18.32 13.83
C GLY A 134 0.27 -18.83 12.61
N ARG A 135 -0.30 -18.70 11.40
CA ARG A 135 0.40 -18.98 10.14
C ARG A 135 1.29 -17.79 9.76
N GLU A 136 2.42 -18.08 9.12
CA GLU A 136 3.42 -17.09 8.73
C GLU A 136 2.94 -16.30 7.52
N ILE A 137 3.24 -15.00 7.51
CA ILE A 137 3.05 -14.13 6.35
C ILE A 137 4.44 -13.86 5.77
N LEU A 138 4.75 -14.52 4.64
CA LEU A 138 6.10 -14.57 4.09
C LEU A 138 6.25 -13.70 2.85
N PHE A 139 7.32 -12.92 2.81
CA PHE A 139 7.83 -12.24 1.63
C PHE A 139 9.13 -12.89 1.16
N ALA A 140 9.34 -12.96 -0.16
CA ALA A 140 10.66 -13.19 -0.75
C ALA A 140 11.24 -11.84 -1.20
N LYS A 141 12.40 -11.46 -0.65
CA LYS A 141 13.25 -10.37 -1.14
C LYS A 141 14.21 -10.94 -2.19
N LEU A 142 14.24 -10.35 -3.38
CA LEU A 142 15.04 -10.78 -4.52
C LEU A 142 15.87 -9.61 -5.04
N SER A 143 17.20 -9.76 -5.05
CA SER A 143 18.15 -8.76 -5.58
C SER A 143 19.51 -9.40 -5.83
N ALA A 144 20.28 -8.88 -6.79
CA ALA A 144 21.67 -9.29 -7.05
C ALA A 144 22.59 -9.07 -5.84
N ASN A 145 22.25 -8.11 -4.96
CA ASN A 145 22.96 -7.81 -3.72
C ASN A 145 22.01 -7.83 -2.51
N VAL A 146 21.24 -8.91 -2.37
CA VAL A 146 20.15 -9.08 -1.37
C VAL A 146 20.45 -8.73 0.10
N ASN A 147 21.71 -8.52 0.49
CA ASN A 147 22.11 -8.14 1.85
C ASN A 147 22.49 -6.66 2.02
N ILE A 148 22.39 -5.85 0.96
CA ILE A 148 22.83 -4.45 0.93
C ILE A 148 21.67 -3.61 0.40
N GLU A 149 21.37 -2.51 1.08
CA GLU A 149 20.48 -1.47 0.56
C GLU A 149 21.25 -0.62 -0.46
N GLU A 150 20.73 -0.51 -1.67
CA GLU A 150 21.37 0.17 -2.79
C GLU A 150 20.48 1.28 -3.34
N ASN A 151 21.01 2.15 -4.21
CA ASN A 151 20.21 3.17 -4.92
C ASN A 151 19.42 2.49 -6.05
N GLU A 152 18.43 1.69 -5.64
CA GLU A 152 17.57 0.88 -6.47
C GLU A 152 16.12 1.02 -5.98
N PRO A 153 15.14 1.11 -6.89
CA PRO A 153 13.75 1.14 -6.48
C PRO A 153 13.35 -0.19 -5.81
N GLU A 154 12.69 -0.08 -4.66
CA GLU A 154 11.96 -1.20 -4.07
C GLU A 154 10.61 -1.39 -4.79
N VAL A 155 10.35 -2.59 -5.32
CA VAL A 155 9.10 -2.92 -6.02
C VAL A 155 8.43 -4.13 -5.37
N MET A 156 7.10 -4.13 -5.33
CA MET A 156 6.38 -5.14 -4.54
C MET A 156 5.20 -5.77 -5.28
N TYR A 157 5.07 -7.09 -5.19
CA TYR A 157 3.82 -7.79 -5.48
C TYR A 157 3.32 -8.55 -4.27
N SER A 158 2.00 -8.61 -4.14
CA SER A 158 1.40 -9.57 -3.22
C SER A 158 0.04 -10.05 -3.69
N SER A 159 -0.40 -11.17 -3.14
CA SER A 159 -1.63 -11.84 -3.56
C SER A 159 -2.36 -12.50 -2.41
N THR A 160 -3.60 -12.93 -2.70
CA THR A 160 -4.40 -13.78 -1.82
C THR A 160 -4.62 -13.12 -0.45
N MET A 161 -4.94 -11.82 -0.45
CA MET A 161 -5.43 -11.14 0.75
C MET A 161 -6.89 -11.51 1.04
N HIS A 162 -7.63 -11.87 0.00
CA HIS A 162 -8.83 -12.70 0.13
C HIS A 162 -8.43 -14.16 -0.02
N GLY A 163 -8.73 -14.99 0.97
CA GLY A 163 -8.23 -16.35 1.02
C GLY A 163 -8.77 -17.28 -0.08
N ASP A 164 -9.93 -16.95 -0.65
CA ASP A 164 -10.56 -17.72 -1.73
C ASP A 164 -10.13 -17.30 -3.15
N GLU A 165 -9.29 -16.27 -3.28
CA GLU A 165 -8.79 -15.74 -4.56
C GLU A 165 -7.37 -16.25 -4.84
N THR A 166 -7.27 -17.52 -5.25
CA THR A 166 -6.03 -18.31 -5.16
C THR A 166 -5.18 -18.33 -6.43
N THR A 167 -5.65 -17.79 -7.56
CA THR A 167 -4.87 -17.81 -8.81
C THR A 167 -3.51 -17.13 -8.63
N GLY A 168 -3.49 -15.92 -8.07
CA GLY A 168 -2.26 -15.17 -7.86
C GLY A 168 -1.30 -15.85 -6.89
N TYR A 169 -1.78 -16.66 -5.95
CA TYR A 169 -0.95 -17.43 -5.03
C TYR A 169 0.11 -18.27 -5.76
N VAL A 170 -0.34 -19.09 -6.72
CA VAL A 170 0.54 -19.98 -7.47
C VAL A 170 1.38 -19.19 -8.47
N LEU A 171 0.82 -18.16 -9.10
CA LEU A 171 1.56 -17.33 -10.05
C LEU A 171 2.71 -16.56 -9.38
N MET A 172 2.52 -16.09 -8.14
CA MET A 172 3.59 -15.42 -7.38
C MET A 172 4.69 -16.40 -6.96
N LEU A 173 4.35 -17.62 -6.53
CA LEU A 173 5.34 -18.67 -6.28
C LEU A 173 6.15 -18.98 -7.55
N ARG A 174 5.47 -19.04 -8.70
CA ARG A 174 6.11 -19.27 -10.00
C ARG A 174 6.96 -18.11 -10.46
N LEU A 175 6.56 -16.88 -10.15
CA LEU A 175 7.35 -15.69 -10.45
C LEU A 175 8.67 -15.68 -9.68
N ILE A 176 8.66 -16.05 -8.39
CA ILE A 176 9.88 -16.19 -7.59
C ILE A 176 10.81 -17.23 -8.21
N ASP A 177 10.31 -18.44 -8.52
CA ASP A 177 11.09 -19.51 -9.16
C ASP A 177 11.65 -19.07 -10.52
N TYR A 178 10.83 -18.37 -11.32
CA TYR A 178 11.18 -17.90 -12.65
C TYR A 178 12.31 -16.85 -12.60
N LEU A 179 12.24 -15.89 -11.70
CA LEU A 179 13.29 -14.88 -11.51
C LEU A 179 14.60 -15.54 -11.08
N LEU A 180 14.55 -16.42 -10.07
CA LEU A 180 15.73 -17.09 -9.53
C LEU A 180 16.40 -18.03 -10.53
N SER A 181 15.61 -18.84 -11.24
CA SER A 181 16.12 -19.84 -12.18
C SER A 181 16.67 -19.25 -13.48
N ASN A 182 16.31 -18.00 -13.81
CA ASN A 182 16.72 -17.36 -15.07
C ASN A 182 17.68 -16.18 -14.87
N TYR A 183 18.03 -15.81 -13.63
CA TYR A 183 19.07 -14.82 -13.37
C TYR A 183 20.42 -15.24 -13.98
N GLY A 184 21.09 -14.29 -14.64
CA GLY A 184 22.35 -14.52 -15.35
C GLY A 184 22.21 -15.24 -16.70
N THR A 185 20.99 -15.65 -17.10
CA THR A 185 20.72 -16.26 -18.41
C THR A 185 19.74 -15.44 -19.25
N ASP A 186 18.64 -14.98 -18.64
CA ASP A 186 17.69 -14.07 -19.27
C ASP A 186 18.09 -12.60 -19.00
N PRO A 187 18.34 -11.78 -20.04
CA PRO A 187 18.78 -10.40 -19.85
C PRO A 187 17.77 -9.49 -19.16
N GLN A 188 16.46 -9.71 -19.36
CA GLN A 188 15.42 -8.90 -18.73
C GLN A 188 15.39 -9.16 -17.22
N ILE A 189 15.39 -10.45 -16.83
CA ILE A 189 15.39 -10.86 -15.43
C ILE A 189 16.68 -10.46 -14.73
N THR A 190 17.83 -10.62 -15.42
CA THR A 190 19.12 -10.17 -14.89
C THR A 190 19.09 -8.66 -14.62
N ASN A 191 18.60 -7.86 -15.56
CA ASN A 191 18.48 -6.42 -15.35
C ASN A 191 17.51 -6.05 -14.22
N ILE A 192 16.40 -6.79 -14.06
CA ILE A 192 15.47 -6.56 -12.93
C ILE A 192 16.18 -6.78 -11.60
N LEU A 193 16.88 -7.90 -11.42
CA LEU A 193 17.53 -8.18 -10.13
C LEU A 193 18.83 -7.38 -9.92
N ASP A 194 19.46 -6.88 -10.99
CA ASP A 194 20.65 -6.01 -10.94
C ASP A 194 20.32 -4.53 -10.70
N SER A 195 19.04 -4.13 -10.69
CA SER A 195 18.67 -2.71 -10.68
C SER A 195 17.37 -2.42 -9.93
N MET A 196 16.84 -3.39 -9.20
CA MET A 196 15.65 -3.28 -8.37
C MET A 196 15.76 -4.24 -7.19
N GLU A 197 15.19 -3.82 -6.08
CA GLU A 197 14.89 -4.72 -4.98
C GLU A 197 13.45 -5.21 -5.10
N VAL A 198 13.28 -6.50 -5.42
CA VAL A 198 11.98 -7.10 -5.71
C VAL A 198 11.44 -7.84 -4.50
N TRP A 199 10.22 -7.50 -4.07
CA TRP A 199 9.53 -8.13 -2.95
C TRP A 199 8.25 -8.83 -3.41
N ILE A 200 8.09 -10.11 -3.07
CA ILE A 200 6.92 -10.90 -3.48
C ILE A 200 6.32 -11.63 -2.27
N ASN A 201 5.04 -11.36 -1.97
CA ASN A 201 4.24 -12.13 -1.01
C ASN A 201 3.13 -12.93 -1.71
N PRO A 202 3.29 -14.27 -1.85
CA PRO A 202 2.27 -15.08 -2.51
C PRO A 202 0.95 -15.19 -1.74
N LEU A 203 1.00 -15.10 -0.41
CA LEU A 203 -0.11 -15.44 0.48
C LEU A 203 -0.21 -14.44 1.64
N ALA A 204 -1.11 -13.47 1.50
CA ALA A 204 -1.34 -12.44 2.52
C ALA A 204 -2.37 -12.89 3.60
N ASN A 205 -3.30 -13.80 3.26
CA ASN A 205 -4.32 -14.33 4.15
C ASN A 205 -4.26 -15.87 4.21
N PRO A 206 -3.27 -16.44 4.92
CA PRO A 206 -3.12 -17.89 5.00
C PRO A 206 -4.29 -18.56 5.75
N ASP A 207 -4.94 -17.89 6.70
CA ASP A 207 -6.06 -18.47 7.45
C ASP A 207 -7.33 -18.60 6.61
N GLY A 208 -7.64 -17.59 5.79
CA GLY A 208 -8.74 -17.68 4.84
C GLY A 208 -8.50 -18.76 3.78
N THR A 209 -7.26 -18.88 3.32
CA THR A 209 -6.87 -19.84 2.27
C THR A 209 -6.91 -21.29 2.76
N TYR A 210 -6.42 -21.54 3.97
CA TYR A 210 -6.40 -22.87 4.60
C TYR A 210 -7.48 -23.00 5.67
N HIS A 211 -8.66 -22.45 5.42
CA HIS A 211 -9.78 -22.42 6.37
C HIS A 211 -10.22 -23.82 6.83
N GLY A 212 -10.23 -24.80 5.92
CA GLY A 212 -10.53 -26.20 6.19
C GLY A 212 -9.37 -26.98 6.84
N GLY A 213 -8.20 -26.35 7.00
CA GLY A 213 -6.97 -26.93 7.51
C GLY A 213 -5.84 -26.94 6.47
N ASP A 214 -4.61 -27.12 6.95
CA ASP A 214 -3.36 -26.92 6.21
C ASP A 214 -3.14 -27.83 4.98
N ASN A 215 -4.01 -28.81 4.74
CA ASN A 215 -3.83 -29.80 3.67
C ASN A 215 -4.59 -29.47 2.37
N THR A 216 -5.48 -28.47 2.38
CA THR A 216 -6.31 -28.15 1.21
C THR A 216 -6.67 -26.68 1.18
N VAL A 217 -6.82 -26.14 -0.04
CA VAL A 217 -7.45 -24.83 -0.29
C VAL A 217 -8.92 -24.98 -0.69
N GLU A 218 -9.46 -26.20 -0.66
CA GLU A 218 -10.90 -26.45 -0.78
C GLU A 218 -11.64 -25.74 0.36
N ASP A 219 -12.79 -25.14 0.04
CA ASP A 219 -13.58 -24.34 0.99
C ASP A 219 -12.84 -23.14 1.60
N ALA A 220 -11.78 -22.65 0.94
CA ALA A 220 -11.17 -21.36 1.27
C ALA A 220 -12.21 -20.25 1.37
N ILE A 221 -11.99 -19.30 2.27
CA ILE A 221 -12.91 -18.18 2.52
C ILE A 221 -12.26 -16.84 2.22
N ARG A 222 -13.08 -15.84 1.90
CA ARG A 222 -12.62 -14.48 1.60
C ARG A 222 -11.97 -13.82 2.80
N PHE A 223 -12.65 -13.87 3.94
CA PHE A 223 -12.25 -13.18 5.17
C PHE A 223 -11.00 -13.81 5.82
N ASN A 224 -10.38 -13.11 6.76
CA ASN A 224 -9.43 -13.75 7.68
C ASN A 224 -10.15 -14.61 8.74
N ALA A 225 -9.42 -15.22 9.68
CA ALA A 225 -10.02 -16.11 10.68
C ALA A 225 -11.04 -15.43 11.62
N ASN A 226 -11.00 -14.10 11.75
CA ASN A 226 -11.96 -13.33 12.54
C ASN A 226 -13.20 -12.90 11.75
N GLY A 227 -13.32 -13.29 10.48
CA GLY A 227 -14.43 -12.89 9.61
C GLY A 227 -14.38 -11.42 9.17
N VAL A 228 -13.17 -10.83 9.13
CA VAL A 228 -12.91 -9.46 8.66
C VAL A 228 -12.35 -9.49 7.24
N ASP A 229 -12.79 -8.55 6.41
CA ASP A 229 -12.24 -8.34 5.07
C ASP A 229 -10.97 -7.48 5.19
N LEU A 230 -9.81 -8.08 4.91
CA LEU A 230 -8.53 -7.38 4.98
C LEU A 230 -8.45 -6.19 4.02
N ASN A 231 -9.19 -6.21 2.89
CA ASN A 231 -9.25 -5.11 1.93
C ASN A 231 -10.36 -4.08 2.26
N ARG A 232 -10.85 -4.09 3.51
CA ARG A 232 -11.66 -3.01 4.11
C ARG A 232 -11.09 -2.53 5.44
N ASN A 233 -9.94 -3.07 5.84
CA ASN A 233 -9.41 -2.93 7.19
C ASN A 233 -8.21 -1.97 7.26
N PHE A 234 -7.73 -1.41 6.15
CA PHE A 234 -6.71 -0.37 6.17
C PHE A 234 -7.30 0.99 6.54
N PRO A 235 -6.48 1.96 7.02
CA PRO A 235 -6.88 3.35 7.10
C PRO A 235 -7.36 3.88 5.75
N ASP A 236 -8.39 4.70 5.77
CA ASP A 236 -9.01 5.31 4.59
C ASP A 236 -8.95 6.84 4.67
N PRO A 237 -8.59 7.53 3.57
CA PRO A 237 -8.35 8.96 3.64
C PRO A 237 -9.65 9.78 3.76
N ASP A 238 -10.82 9.20 3.46
CA ASP A 238 -12.14 9.79 3.71
C ASP A 238 -12.74 9.33 5.04
N GLU A 239 -12.69 8.02 5.31
CA GLU A 239 -13.43 7.38 6.41
C GLU A 239 -12.60 7.15 7.68
N GLY A 240 -11.31 7.46 7.65
CA GLY A 240 -10.42 7.41 8.81
C GLY A 240 -9.84 6.02 9.09
N PRO A 241 -9.34 5.75 10.32
CA PRO A 241 -8.47 4.60 10.58
C PRO A 241 -9.17 3.22 10.52
N HIS A 242 -10.49 3.15 10.75
CA HIS A 242 -11.24 1.89 10.87
C HIS A 242 -12.58 1.99 10.12
N PRO A 243 -12.57 2.09 8.77
CA PRO A 243 -13.78 2.33 7.98
C PRO A 243 -14.79 1.17 8.07
N ASP A 244 -14.30 -0.07 8.25
CA ASP A 244 -15.13 -1.26 8.47
C ASP A 244 -15.66 -1.40 9.90
N GLY A 245 -15.25 -0.51 10.82
CA GLY A 245 -15.62 -0.52 12.23
C GLY A 245 -14.96 -1.63 13.06
N ASN A 246 -13.97 -2.35 12.53
CA ASN A 246 -13.22 -3.38 13.25
C ASN A 246 -11.83 -2.87 13.66
N ASP A 247 -11.27 -3.47 14.70
CA ASP A 247 -9.85 -3.30 15.01
C ASP A 247 -9.00 -3.79 13.82
N TRP A 248 -7.80 -3.22 13.67
CA TRP A 248 -6.85 -3.73 12.67
C TRP A 248 -6.49 -5.18 12.96
N GLN A 249 -6.59 -6.01 11.94
CA GLN A 249 -6.28 -7.44 12.02
C GLN A 249 -4.77 -7.67 12.07
N PRO A 250 -4.29 -8.79 12.63
CA PRO A 250 -2.86 -9.12 12.67
C PRO A 250 -2.20 -9.05 11.30
N GLU A 251 -2.88 -9.52 10.26
CA GLU A 251 -2.41 -9.48 8.87
C GLU A 251 -2.25 -8.04 8.37
N THR A 252 -3.25 -7.19 8.61
CA THR A 252 -3.23 -5.75 8.26
C THR A 252 -2.09 -5.02 9.00
N ILE A 253 -1.91 -5.29 10.29
CA ILE A 253 -0.83 -4.69 11.11
C ILE A 253 0.54 -5.12 10.59
N ALA A 254 0.72 -6.40 10.27
CA ALA A 254 1.97 -6.92 9.72
C ALA A 254 2.33 -6.20 8.42
N MET A 255 1.36 -6.06 7.50
CA MET A 255 1.53 -5.33 6.24
C MET A 255 1.85 -3.85 6.47
N MET A 256 1.09 -3.14 7.32
CA MET A 256 1.36 -1.72 7.60
C MET A 256 2.74 -1.51 8.23
N ASN A 257 3.18 -2.39 9.13
CA ASN A 257 4.52 -2.33 9.72
C ASN A 257 5.61 -2.63 8.70
N PHE A 258 5.35 -3.55 7.76
CA PHE A 258 6.25 -3.82 6.64
C PHE A 258 6.38 -2.57 5.76
N PHE A 259 5.27 -1.98 5.31
CA PHE A 259 5.29 -0.75 4.50
C PHE A 259 5.90 0.47 5.20
N ASN A 260 5.98 0.50 6.53
CA ASN A 260 6.64 1.56 7.28
C ASN A 260 8.17 1.43 7.33
N ARG A 261 8.72 0.27 6.94
CA ARG A 261 10.16 -0.01 6.97
C ARG A 261 10.81 -0.01 5.59
N HIS A 262 10.01 0.21 4.54
CA HIS A 262 10.41 0.05 3.15
C HIS A 262 9.94 1.24 2.32
N SER A 263 10.69 1.57 1.29
CA SER A 263 10.48 2.71 0.40
C SER A 263 9.90 2.26 -0.94
N PHE A 264 8.83 1.44 -0.90
CA PHE A 264 8.22 0.88 -2.12
C PHE A 264 7.75 1.97 -3.09
N VAL A 265 8.21 1.90 -4.33
CA VAL A 265 7.85 2.90 -5.35
C VAL A 265 6.64 2.48 -6.18
N ILE A 266 6.52 1.20 -6.50
CA ILE A 266 5.42 0.65 -7.30
C ILE A 266 5.01 -0.72 -6.76
N SER A 267 3.71 -0.99 -6.79
CA SER A 267 3.17 -2.28 -6.38
C SER A 267 1.95 -2.74 -7.18
N ALA A 268 1.62 -4.01 -7.07
CA ALA A 268 0.31 -4.53 -7.42
C ALA A 268 -0.17 -5.58 -6.41
N ASN A 269 -1.47 -5.57 -6.14
CA ASN A 269 -2.16 -6.57 -5.33
C ASN A 269 -3.07 -7.44 -6.21
N PHE A 270 -2.91 -8.76 -6.14
CA PHE A 270 -3.58 -9.69 -7.05
C PHE A 270 -4.79 -10.36 -6.43
N HIS A 271 -5.91 -10.29 -7.15
CA HIS A 271 -7.26 -10.71 -6.78
C HIS A 271 -7.88 -11.67 -7.81
N GLY A 272 -9.08 -12.15 -7.51
CA GLY A 272 -9.91 -12.93 -8.43
C GLY A 272 -11.40 -12.66 -8.24
N GLY A 273 -12.17 -12.85 -9.31
CA GLY A 273 -13.61 -12.54 -9.40
C GLY A 273 -13.96 -11.69 -10.62
N ALA A 274 -12.95 -11.07 -11.23
CA ALA A 274 -13.01 -10.35 -12.50
C ALA A 274 -11.71 -10.57 -13.31
N GLU A 275 -11.64 -9.98 -14.50
CA GLU A 275 -10.43 -9.93 -15.33
C GLU A 275 -10.17 -8.48 -15.78
N VAL A 276 -9.60 -7.68 -14.88
CA VAL A 276 -9.42 -6.23 -15.03
C VAL A 276 -8.27 -5.70 -14.18
N VAL A 277 -7.57 -4.67 -14.66
CA VAL A 277 -6.67 -3.85 -13.84
C VAL A 277 -7.46 -2.68 -13.25
N ASN A 278 -7.64 -2.70 -11.94
CA ASN A 278 -8.26 -1.67 -11.13
C ASN A 278 -7.21 -0.67 -10.64
N TYR A 279 -7.38 0.62 -10.88
CA TYR A 279 -6.44 1.66 -10.45
C TYR A 279 -7.11 2.73 -9.57
N PRO A 280 -6.31 3.46 -8.76
CA PRO A 280 -6.82 4.45 -7.81
C PRO A 280 -7.69 5.56 -8.42
N TRP A 281 -8.56 6.19 -7.64
CA TRP A 281 -8.93 5.84 -6.26
C TRP A 281 -10.08 4.83 -6.23
N ASP A 282 -10.09 3.98 -5.20
CA ASP A 282 -11.22 3.14 -4.83
C ASP A 282 -12.24 3.91 -3.96
N THR A 283 -11.75 4.80 -3.09
CA THR A 283 -12.54 5.51 -2.08
C THR A 283 -13.17 6.81 -2.59
N TRP A 284 -12.56 7.49 -3.57
CA TRP A 284 -13.04 8.80 -4.01
C TRP A 284 -13.48 8.87 -5.48
N PRO A 285 -14.47 9.73 -5.80
CA PRO A 285 -14.84 10.04 -7.17
C PRO A 285 -13.84 10.95 -7.89
N GLN A 286 -13.03 11.72 -7.15
CA GLN A 286 -11.97 12.54 -7.74
C GLN A 286 -10.88 11.63 -8.30
N ARG A 287 -10.17 12.08 -9.33
CA ARG A 287 -9.08 11.31 -9.94
C ARG A 287 -7.77 11.61 -9.24
N HIS A 288 -6.89 10.62 -9.24
CA HIS A 288 -5.53 10.78 -8.76
C HIS A 288 -4.78 11.84 -9.62
N ALA A 289 -3.85 12.61 -9.05
CA ALA A 289 -3.07 13.61 -9.81
C ALA A 289 -2.42 13.03 -11.07
N ASP A 290 -1.84 11.83 -10.94
CA ASP A 290 -1.25 11.02 -12.02
C ASP A 290 -2.22 10.04 -12.73
N ASP A 291 -3.53 10.35 -12.81
CA ASP A 291 -4.56 9.47 -13.42
C ASP A 291 -4.20 8.98 -14.84
N ALA A 292 -3.68 9.87 -15.69
CA ALA A 292 -3.27 9.52 -17.05
C ALA A 292 -2.11 8.50 -17.07
N TRP A 293 -1.18 8.60 -16.11
CA TRP A 293 -0.11 7.63 -15.95
C TRP A 293 -0.65 6.28 -15.46
N PHE A 294 -1.57 6.27 -14.48
CA PHE A 294 -2.23 5.04 -14.02
C PHE A 294 -2.98 4.33 -15.15
N ILE A 295 -3.74 5.08 -15.97
CA ILE A 295 -4.43 4.54 -17.15
C ILE A 295 -3.42 3.91 -18.12
N GLN A 296 -2.30 4.58 -18.38
CA GLN A 296 -1.28 4.09 -19.29
C GLN A 296 -0.69 2.76 -18.83
N ILE A 297 -0.18 2.67 -17.59
CA ILE A 297 0.47 1.44 -17.09
C ILE A 297 -0.53 0.29 -16.96
N SER A 298 -1.77 0.59 -16.54
CA SER A 298 -2.82 -0.40 -16.40
C SER A 298 -3.23 -0.96 -17.76
N ARG A 299 -3.21 -0.09 -18.79
CA ARG A 299 -3.40 -0.53 -20.17
C ARG A 299 -2.25 -1.37 -20.70
N GLU A 300 -1.01 -0.99 -20.42
CA GLU A 300 0.16 -1.78 -20.83
C GLU A 300 0.12 -3.19 -20.23
N TYR A 301 -0.26 -3.34 -18.96
CA TYR A 301 -0.47 -4.65 -18.34
C TYR A 301 -1.57 -5.44 -19.07
N ALA A 302 -2.76 -4.84 -19.21
CA ALA A 302 -3.91 -5.52 -19.81
C ALA A 302 -3.68 -5.92 -21.28
N ASP A 303 -3.07 -5.05 -22.08
CA ASP A 303 -2.76 -5.33 -23.49
C ASP A 303 -1.70 -6.44 -23.62
N SER A 304 -0.72 -6.48 -22.71
CA SER A 304 0.27 -7.56 -22.64
C SER A 304 -0.40 -8.90 -22.30
N ALA A 305 -1.28 -8.91 -21.30
CA ALA A 305 -2.10 -10.06 -20.93
C ALA A 305 -2.96 -10.56 -22.10
N GLN A 306 -3.68 -9.66 -22.78
CA GLN A 306 -4.53 -9.96 -23.94
C GLN A 306 -3.72 -10.52 -25.11
N THR A 307 -2.51 -10.01 -25.34
CA THR A 307 -1.64 -10.47 -26.44
C THR A 307 -1.15 -11.90 -26.23
N ASN A 308 -0.94 -12.31 -24.98
CA ASN A 308 -0.38 -13.62 -24.63
C ASN A 308 -1.46 -14.66 -24.28
N SER A 309 -2.74 -14.35 -24.50
CA SER A 309 -3.87 -15.18 -24.09
C SER A 309 -4.87 -15.42 -25.23
N PRO A 310 -5.80 -16.39 -25.07
CA PRO A 310 -6.94 -16.53 -25.97
C PRO A 310 -7.82 -15.27 -25.99
N PRO A 311 -8.51 -15.00 -27.11
CA PRO A 311 -9.44 -13.86 -27.19
C PRO A 311 -10.47 -13.90 -26.06
N GLY A 312 -10.59 -12.78 -25.33
CA GLY A 312 -11.56 -12.59 -24.25
C GLY A 312 -10.96 -12.49 -22.86
N TYR A 313 -9.70 -12.91 -22.65
CA TYR A 313 -9.03 -12.73 -21.37
C TYR A 313 -8.70 -11.26 -21.08
N MET A 314 -8.87 -10.81 -19.84
CA MET A 314 -8.57 -9.43 -19.40
C MET A 314 -9.35 -8.38 -20.19
N THR A 315 -10.63 -8.64 -20.47
CA THR A 315 -11.50 -7.74 -21.27
C THR A 315 -12.66 -7.12 -20.50
N ASP A 316 -12.77 -7.37 -19.19
CA ASP A 316 -13.87 -6.82 -18.39
C ASP A 316 -13.86 -5.29 -18.35
N LEU A 317 -15.04 -4.69 -18.17
CA LEU A 317 -15.23 -3.24 -18.05
C LEU A 317 -14.68 -2.49 -19.28
N ASN A 318 -13.78 -1.51 -19.10
CA ASN A 318 -13.24 -0.71 -20.19
C ASN A 318 -12.09 -1.45 -20.90
N ASN A 319 -12.39 -2.62 -21.46
CA ASN A 319 -11.44 -3.52 -22.13
C ASN A 319 -10.26 -3.95 -21.24
N GLY A 320 -10.50 -4.21 -19.96
CA GLY A 320 -9.50 -4.72 -19.02
C GLY A 320 -8.86 -3.67 -18.11
N ILE A 321 -9.36 -2.43 -18.08
CA ILE A 321 -9.01 -1.46 -17.03
C ILE A 321 -10.26 -0.83 -16.40
N THR A 322 -10.14 -0.36 -15.17
CA THR A 322 -11.16 0.45 -14.50
C THR A 322 -10.56 1.30 -13.39
N ASN A 323 -11.13 2.47 -13.14
CA ASN A 323 -10.91 3.16 -11.87
C ASN A 323 -11.78 2.49 -10.80
N GLY A 324 -11.26 2.32 -9.59
CA GLY A 324 -11.96 1.63 -8.51
C GLY A 324 -13.34 2.20 -8.16
N TRP A 325 -13.41 3.49 -7.90
CA TRP A 325 -14.68 4.17 -7.61
C TRP A 325 -15.70 4.00 -8.76
N ASP A 326 -15.24 4.09 -10.01
CA ASP A 326 -16.08 3.89 -11.21
C ASP A 326 -16.58 2.46 -11.34
N TRP A 327 -15.86 1.45 -10.84
CA TRP A 327 -16.35 0.09 -10.79
C TRP A 327 -17.37 -0.06 -9.66
N TYR A 328 -16.93 0.09 -8.41
CA TYR A 328 -17.73 0.27 -7.21
C TYR A 328 -16.83 0.77 -6.06
N THR A 329 -17.32 1.74 -5.30
CA THR A 329 -16.53 2.30 -4.18
C THR A 329 -16.31 1.32 -3.05
N ILE A 330 -15.11 1.36 -2.49
CA ILE A 330 -14.73 0.70 -1.24
C ILE A 330 -13.94 1.69 -0.38
N ALA A 331 -14.05 1.54 0.94
CA ALA A 331 -13.20 2.26 1.89
C ALA A 331 -12.29 1.26 2.63
N GLY A 332 -11.09 1.71 3.00
CA GLY A 332 -10.11 0.90 3.73
C GLY A 332 -9.43 -0.17 2.88
N GLY A 333 -9.39 0.05 1.57
CA GLY A 333 -8.62 -0.75 0.63
C GLY A 333 -7.12 -0.50 0.77
N ARG A 334 -6.31 -1.53 0.55
CA ARG A 334 -4.84 -1.42 0.64
C ARG A 334 -4.25 -0.55 -0.46
N GLN A 335 -4.83 -0.62 -1.66
CA GLN A 335 -4.41 0.15 -2.83
C GLN A 335 -4.34 1.64 -2.50
N ASP A 336 -5.45 2.20 -2.02
CA ASP A 336 -5.54 3.62 -1.68
C ASP A 336 -4.64 3.97 -0.48
N TYR A 337 -4.47 3.06 0.48
CA TYR A 337 -3.55 3.26 1.60
C TYR A 337 -2.09 3.47 1.14
N LEU A 338 -1.61 2.62 0.23
CA LEU A 338 -0.23 2.73 -0.29
C LEU A 338 -0.06 4.00 -1.12
N ASN A 339 -1.03 4.31 -1.99
CA ASN A 339 -0.98 5.50 -2.83
C ASN A 339 -1.04 6.80 -2.03
N PHE A 340 -1.82 6.85 -0.95
CA PHE A 340 -2.01 8.08 -0.17
C PHE A 340 -0.94 8.29 0.92
N TRP A 341 -0.53 7.25 1.66
CA TRP A 341 0.38 7.42 2.81
C TRP A 341 1.80 6.91 2.60
N LYS A 342 2.06 6.11 1.56
CA LYS A 342 3.37 5.49 1.36
C LYS A 342 4.12 5.98 0.12
N GLY A 343 3.49 6.83 -0.70
CA GLY A 343 4.08 7.25 -1.97
C GLY A 343 4.30 6.08 -2.94
N CYS A 344 3.70 4.92 -2.66
CA CYS A 344 3.83 3.70 -3.45
C CYS A 344 2.67 3.62 -4.44
N ARG A 345 3.00 3.51 -5.73
CA ARG A 345 2.02 3.42 -6.81
C ARG A 345 1.45 2.00 -6.89
N GLU A 346 0.41 1.71 -6.12
CA GLU A 346 -0.27 0.40 -6.16
C GLU A 346 -1.49 0.40 -7.09
N VAL A 347 -1.67 -0.70 -7.83
CA VAL A 347 -2.93 -1.07 -8.51
C VAL A 347 -3.43 -2.42 -8.02
N THR A 348 -4.73 -2.68 -8.16
CA THR A 348 -5.35 -3.99 -7.93
C THR A 348 -5.54 -4.72 -9.26
N ILE A 349 -5.10 -5.98 -9.36
CA ILE A 349 -5.18 -6.77 -10.60
C ILE A 349 -6.03 -8.01 -10.37
N GLU A 350 -7.19 -8.04 -11.02
CA GLU A 350 -8.11 -9.17 -11.02
C GLU A 350 -7.69 -10.15 -12.11
N LEU A 351 -7.18 -11.32 -11.71
CA LEU A 351 -6.54 -12.26 -12.63
C LEU A 351 -7.50 -13.24 -13.31
N SER A 352 -8.64 -13.56 -12.70
CA SER A 352 -9.52 -14.63 -13.17
C SER A 352 -10.96 -14.46 -12.73
N HIS A 353 -11.92 -14.81 -13.58
CA HIS A 353 -13.34 -14.91 -13.19
C HIS A 353 -13.61 -16.03 -12.17
N ILE A 354 -12.75 -17.04 -12.14
CA ILE A 354 -12.84 -18.17 -11.22
C ILE A 354 -11.86 -17.93 -10.08
N LYS A 355 -12.36 -17.78 -8.86
CA LYS A 355 -11.54 -17.46 -7.68
C LYS A 355 -10.60 -18.61 -7.27
N LEU A 356 -11.15 -19.83 -7.21
CA LEU A 356 -10.37 -21.07 -7.11
C LEU A 356 -10.24 -21.70 -8.50
N LEU A 357 -9.22 -21.31 -9.23
CA LEU A 357 -9.00 -21.73 -10.61
C LEU A 357 -8.72 -23.24 -10.70
N PRO A 358 -9.29 -23.97 -11.69
CA PRO A 358 -8.92 -25.37 -11.94
C PRO A 358 -7.40 -25.51 -12.13
N PRO A 359 -6.73 -26.43 -11.41
CA PRO A 359 -5.27 -26.48 -11.39
C PRO A 359 -4.62 -26.66 -12.76
N GLU A 360 -5.27 -27.38 -13.68
CA GLU A 360 -4.79 -27.56 -15.05
C GLU A 360 -4.74 -26.27 -15.89
N GLN A 361 -5.39 -25.18 -15.44
CA GLN A 361 -5.36 -23.87 -16.11
C GLN A 361 -4.27 -22.95 -15.55
N LEU A 362 -3.68 -23.26 -14.39
CA LEU A 362 -2.63 -22.44 -13.78
C LEU A 362 -1.43 -22.22 -14.72
N PRO A 363 -0.96 -23.22 -15.51
CA PRO A 363 0.11 -22.98 -16.47
C PRO A 363 -0.24 -21.99 -17.57
N ASP A 364 -1.50 -22.01 -18.04
CA ASP A 364 -1.98 -21.08 -19.06
C ASP A 364 -2.03 -19.65 -18.50
N TYR A 365 -2.59 -19.46 -17.30
CA TYR A 365 -2.67 -18.13 -16.66
C TYR A 365 -1.28 -17.56 -16.33
N TRP A 366 -0.29 -18.41 -16.04
CA TRP A 366 1.10 -17.97 -15.98
C TRP A 366 1.57 -17.42 -17.33
N ASP A 367 1.34 -18.15 -18.42
CA ASP A 367 1.76 -17.74 -19.76
C ASP A 367 1.09 -16.43 -20.19
N TYR A 368 -0.16 -16.21 -19.78
CA TYR A 368 -0.90 -14.98 -20.07
C TYR A 368 -0.28 -13.77 -19.38
N ASN A 369 0.15 -13.91 -18.12
CA ASN A 369 0.53 -12.76 -17.28
C ASN A 369 2.04 -12.56 -17.10
N ARG A 370 2.88 -13.58 -17.30
CA ARG A 370 4.33 -13.49 -16.96
C ARG A 370 5.04 -12.30 -17.59
N ALA A 371 4.70 -11.96 -18.83
CA ALA A 371 5.28 -10.81 -19.51
C ALA A 371 4.81 -9.49 -18.87
N ALA A 372 3.52 -9.40 -18.56
CA ALA A 372 2.91 -8.24 -17.91
C ALA A 372 3.49 -8.00 -16.51
N PHE A 373 3.73 -9.07 -15.72
CA PHE A 373 4.37 -8.99 -14.41
C PHE A 373 5.73 -8.28 -14.47
N LEU A 374 6.59 -8.65 -15.42
CA LEU A 374 7.91 -8.04 -15.55
C LEU A 374 7.80 -6.59 -16.03
N THR A 375 7.03 -6.34 -17.09
CA THR A 375 6.92 -4.99 -17.69
C THR A 375 6.24 -3.96 -16.79
N TYR A 376 5.44 -4.41 -15.84
CA TYR A 376 4.82 -3.51 -14.86
C TYR A 376 5.86 -3.02 -13.84
N TRP A 377 6.76 -3.88 -13.35
CA TRP A 377 7.87 -3.41 -12.52
C TRP A 377 8.83 -2.51 -13.28
N GLU A 378 9.09 -2.77 -14.56
CA GLU A 378 9.94 -1.92 -15.40
C GLU A 378 9.48 -0.45 -15.46
N GLN A 379 8.23 -0.14 -15.09
CA GLN A 379 7.77 1.25 -14.96
C GLN A 379 8.58 2.04 -13.92
N ALA A 380 9.13 1.39 -12.89
CA ALA A 380 10.00 2.03 -11.91
C ALA A 380 11.36 2.49 -12.49
N TYR A 381 11.72 2.07 -13.72
CA TYR A 381 12.86 2.64 -14.43
C TYR A 381 12.58 4.01 -15.07
N TYR A 382 11.31 4.41 -15.18
CA TYR A 382 10.92 5.55 -16.01
C TYR A 382 10.44 6.74 -15.18
N GLY A 383 10.32 7.89 -15.85
CA GLY A 383 9.89 9.15 -15.22
C GLY A 383 11.09 9.96 -14.77
N ILE A 384 11.03 10.51 -13.56
CA ILE A 384 12.09 11.32 -12.97
C ILE A 384 12.63 10.58 -11.75
N LYS A 385 13.95 10.50 -11.60
CA LYS A 385 14.59 9.91 -10.42
C LYS A 385 15.85 10.67 -10.06
N GLY A 386 16.42 10.40 -8.90
CA GLY A 386 17.72 10.97 -8.53
C GLY A 386 17.99 10.80 -7.05
N LEU A 387 19.04 11.48 -6.59
CA LEU A 387 19.44 11.51 -5.18
C LEU A 387 19.13 12.87 -4.54
N VAL A 388 18.73 12.87 -3.28
CA VAL A 388 18.71 14.06 -2.42
C VAL A 388 19.70 13.88 -1.29
N THR A 389 20.68 14.78 -1.23
CA THR A 389 21.76 14.73 -0.23
C THR A 389 21.96 16.06 0.48
N ASP A 390 22.61 16.02 1.63
CA ASP A 390 23.02 17.18 2.39
C ASP A 390 24.22 17.84 1.73
N ALA A 391 24.11 19.14 1.42
CA ALA A 391 25.17 19.85 0.71
C ALA A 391 26.46 20.04 1.52
N SER A 392 26.40 19.92 2.85
CA SER A 392 27.56 20.05 3.75
C SER A 392 28.25 18.70 3.98
N THR A 393 27.49 17.62 4.15
CA THR A 393 28.03 16.29 4.51
C THR A 393 28.08 15.31 3.35
N GLY A 394 27.26 15.51 2.32
CA GLY A 394 27.07 14.58 1.20
C GLY A 394 26.23 13.35 1.55
N LEU A 395 25.67 13.27 2.77
CA LEU A 395 24.85 12.14 3.21
C LEU A 395 23.41 12.22 2.66
N PRO A 396 22.72 11.08 2.51
CA PRO A 396 21.30 11.01 2.18
C PRO A 396 20.41 11.85 3.11
N ILE A 397 19.30 12.36 2.56
CA ILE A 397 18.27 13.10 3.33
C ILE A 397 16.91 12.46 3.08
N ALA A 398 16.16 12.21 4.16
CA ALA A 398 14.72 12.00 4.11
C ALA A 398 14.00 13.27 3.62
N ALA A 399 13.63 13.31 2.34
CA ALA A 399 13.04 14.47 1.66
C ALA A 399 11.72 14.12 0.99
N THR A 400 10.89 15.15 0.82
CA THR A 400 9.66 15.12 0.03
C THR A 400 9.89 15.85 -1.29
N ILE A 401 9.48 15.22 -2.39
CA ILE A 401 9.56 15.74 -3.75
C ILE A 401 8.13 15.91 -4.28
N SER A 402 7.75 17.16 -4.51
CA SER A 402 6.43 17.52 -5.05
C SER A 402 6.55 18.18 -6.42
N VAL A 403 5.60 17.89 -7.29
CA VAL A 403 5.41 18.57 -8.58
C VAL A 403 4.48 19.76 -8.38
N ILE A 404 5.00 20.97 -8.59
CA ILE A 404 4.25 22.22 -8.40
C ILE A 404 3.07 22.27 -9.38
N ASP A 405 1.91 22.72 -8.88
CA ASP A 405 0.65 22.84 -9.64
C ASP A 405 0.11 21.52 -10.23
N HIS A 406 0.61 20.37 -9.74
CA HIS A 406 0.17 19.03 -10.15
C HIS A 406 -0.23 18.17 -8.95
N ASP A 407 0.65 18.05 -7.96
CA ASP A 407 0.40 17.14 -6.83
C ASP A 407 -0.75 17.61 -5.94
N ILE A 408 -1.66 16.68 -5.65
CA ILE A 408 -2.82 16.81 -4.77
C ILE A 408 -3.06 15.48 -4.06
N ASP A 409 -3.82 15.50 -2.96
CA ASP A 409 -4.24 14.28 -2.25
C ASP A 409 -3.07 13.32 -1.93
N SER A 410 -1.97 13.88 -1.42
CA SER A 410 -0.75 13.16 -1.04
C SER A 410 -0.04 12.45 -2.20
N SER A 411 -0.15 12.97 -3.43
CA SER A 411 0.49 12.34 -4.59
C SER A 411 1.99 12.59 -4.72
N GLU A 412 2.62 13.39 -3.85
CA GLU A 412 4.08 13.58 -3.79
C GLU A 412 4.86 12.27 -3.55
N VAL A 413 6.17 12.27 -3.83
CA VAL A 413 7.05 11.11 -3.55
C VAL A 413 8.11 11.46 -2.51
N TYR A 414 8.70 10.42 -1.93
CA TYR A 414 9.67 10.53 -0.85
C TYR A 414 10.97 9.86 -1.27
N THR A 415 12.07 10.30 -0.67
CA THR A 415 13.33 9.58 -0.78
C THR A 415 13.33 8.34 0.11
N ASP A 416 14.07 7.32 -0.29
CA ASP A 416 14.60 6.37 0.67
C ASP A 416 15.56 7.08 1.63
N PRO A 417 15.37 6.98 2.96
CA PRO A 417 16.21 7.70 3.92
C PRO A 417 17.62 7.12 4.08
N ASP A 418 17.83 5.84 3.75
CA ASP A 418 19.11 5.13 3.90
C ASP A 418 20.07 5.44 2.75
N VAL A 419 19.55 5.61 1.53
CA VAL A 419 20.38 5.88 0.33
C VAL A 419 20.08 7.21 -0.37
N GLY A 420 18.93 7.85 -0.06
CA GLY A 420 18.57 9.19 -0.52
C GLY A 420 17.97 9.25 -1.92
N ASP A 421 17.69 8.10 -2.52
CA ASP A 421 17.12 8.03 -3.86
C ASP A 421 15.61 8.24 -3.85
N TYR A 422 15.07 8.77 -4.93
CA TYR A 422 13.63 8.92 -5.11
C TYR A 422 13.25 8.56 -6.55
N HIS A 423 12.01 8.09 -6.71
CA HIS A 423 11.48 7.67 -8.01
C HIS A 423 10.10 8.28 -8.22
N ARG A 424 10.01 9.24 -9.13
CA ARG A 424 8.79 9.91 -9.55
C ARG A 424 8.36 9.39 -10.92
N MET A 425 7.60 8.30 -10.90
CA MET A 425 6.89 7.84 -12.09
C MET A 425 5.75 8.81 -12.39
N ILE A 426 5.76 9.36 -13.61
CA ILE A 426 4.82 10.37 -14.07
C ILE A 426 4.72 10.31 -15.60
N GLU A 427 3.61 10.80 -16.15
CA GLU A 427 3.45 10.89 -17.60
C GLU A 427 4.50 11.80 -18.26
N PRO A 428 4.76 11.64 -19.57
CA PRO A 428 5.70 12.52 -20.27
C PRO A 428 5.23 13.97 -20.26
N GLY A 429 6.11 14.88 -19.84
CA GLY A 429 5.76 16.28 -19.65
C GLY A 429 6.93 17.12 -19.16
N THR A 430 6.68 18.39 -18.90
CA THR A 430 7.66 19.31 -18.30
C THR A 430 7.10 19.82 -16.98
N TYR A 431 7.88 19.67 -15.92
CA TYR A 431 7.45 19.81 -14.53
C TYR A 431 8.44 20.67 -13.74
N ASP A 432 7.90 21.42 -12.77
CA ASP A 432 8.70 22.11 -11.77
C ASP A 432 8.68 21.29 -10.48
N LEU A 433 9.86 20.86 -10.04
CA LEU A 433 10.01 20.00 -8.87
C LEU A 433 10.42 20.80 -7.66
N ARG A 434 9.74 20.60 -6.53
CA ARG A 434 10.07 21.17 -5.24
C ARG A 434 10.56 20.09 -4.29
N PHE A 435 11.76 20.27 -3.78
CA PHE A 435 12.42 19.41 -2.81
C PHE A 435 12.36 20.07 -1.44
N THR A 436 11.88 19.34 -0.43
CA THR A 436 11.75 19.83 0.95
C THR A 436 12.18 18.77 1.95
N SER A 437 12.77 19.19 3.07
CA SER A 437 13.02 18.34 4.22
C SER A 437 13.07 19.21 5.48
N PRO A 438 12.55 18.76 6.63
CA PRO A 438 12.67 19.50 7.89
C PRO A 438 14.14 19.82 8.22
N GLY A 439 14.45 21.09 8.48
CA GLY A 439 15.84 21.52 8.74
C GLY A 439 16.64 21.90 7.50
N TYR A 440 16.03 21.92 6.32
CA TYR A 440 16.68 22.31 5.07
C TYR A 440 15.96 23.46 4.37
N ILE A 441 16.71 24.28 3.65
CA ILE A 441 16.17 25.32 2.77
C ILE A 441 15.53 24.61 1.55
N PRO A 442 14.23 24.82 1.27
CA PRO A 442 13.58 24.23 0.10
C PRO A 442 14.28 24.62 -1.21
N LEU A 443 14.38 23.68 -2.15
CA LEU A 443 14.90 23.92 -3.49
C LEU A 443 13.82 23.64 -4.54
N THR A 444 13.71 24.52 -5.53
CA THR A 444 12.88 24.28 -6.73
C THR A 444 13.77 24.15 -7.96
N VAL A 445 13.58 23.06 -8.71
CA VAL A 445 14.21 22.82 -10.01
C VAL A 445 13.15 22.97 -11.08
N TYR A 446 13.31 23.98 -11.95
CA TYR A 446 12.32 24.33 -12.96
C TYR A 446 12.59 23.61 -14.29
N GLY A 447 11.52 23.26 -15.00
CA GLY A 447 11.58 22.76 -16.38
C GLY A 447 12.16 21.36 -16.53
N VAL A 448 12.00 20.48 -15.53
CA VAL A 448 12.41 19.08 -15.62
C VAL A 448 11.50 18.34 -16.59
N THR A 449 12.07 17.67 -17.59
CA THR A 449 11.27 17.00 -18.63
C THR A 449 11.24 15.50 -18.40
N ALA A 450 10.08 14.92 -18.10
CA ALA A 450 9.87 13.47 -18.13
C ALA A 450 9.61 13.02 -19.58
N ILE A 451 10.26 11.93 -19.99
CA ILE A 451 10.17 11.40 -21.35
C ILE A 451 9.63 9.98 -21.29
N PHE A 452 8.78 9.62 -22.25
CA PHE A 452 8.20 8.28 -22.35
C PHE A 452 9.28 7.19 -22.33
N ARG A 453 9.14 6.23 -21.41
CA ARG A 453 10.05 5.09 -21.22
C ARG A 453 11.52 5.48 -21.07
N ASN A 454 11.78 6.58 -20.37
CA ASN A 454 13.12 7.05 -20.08
C ASN A 454 13.20 7.60 -18.65
N ALA A 455 14.39 7.53 -18.06
CA ALA A 455 14.70 8.13 -16.77
C ALA A 455 15.35 9.51 -16.97
N THR A 456 14.74 10.53 -16.38
CA THR A 456 15.39 11.84 -16.23
C THR A 456 16.00 11.92 -14.84
N VAL A 457 17.33 11.99 -14.78
CA VAL A 457 18.06 12.05 -13.51
C VAL A 457 18.17 13.49 -13.03
N VAL A 458 17.67 13.76 -11.82
CA VAL A 458 17.76 15.06 -11.15
C VAL A 458 18.26 14.87 -9.73
N ASP A 459 19.58 14.96 -9.57
CA ASP A 459 20.23 14.93 -8.26
C ASP A 459 20.23 16.33 -7.64
N VAL A 460 19.92 16.40 -6.35
CA VAL A 460 19.80 17.63 -5.58
C VAL A 460 20.63 17.55 -4.30
N GLN A 461 21.27 18.67 -3.97
CA GLN A 461 21.87 18.87 -2.66
C GLN A 461 21.09 19.96 -1.90
N LEU A 462 20.46 19.60 -0.79
CA LEU A 462 19.76 20.56 0.06
C LEU A 462 20.73 21.21 1.05
N GLN A 463 20.60 22.52 1.19
CA GLN A 463 21.38 23.30 2.16
C GLN A 463 20.67 23.22 3.52
N PRO A 464 21.35 22.79 4.59
CA PRO A 464 20.80 22.90 5.95
C PRO A 464 20.42 24.35 6.23
N VAL A 465 19.34 24.57 6.99
CA VAL A 465 19.10 25.90 7.54
C VAL A 465 20.27 26.27 8.47
N PRO A 466 20.69 27.55 8.53
CA PRO A 466 21.75 27.94 9.43
C PRO A 466 21.43 27.58 10.88
N ASP A 467 22.43 27.13 11.65
CA ASP A 467 22.33 26.85 13.11
C ASP A 467 22.04 28.09 13.99
N GLU A 468 21.75 29.23 13.36
CA GLU A 468 21.38 30.49 13.99
C GLU A 468 19.86 30.71 13.84
N PRO A 469 19.19 31.36 14.80
CA PRO A 469 17.78 31.68 14.67
C PRO A 469 17.53 32.64 13.50
N MET A 470 16.50 32.35 12.69
CA MET A 470 16.06 33.22 11.60
C MET A 470 14.61 33.63 11.84
N LEU A 471 14.38 34.84 12.33
CA LEU A 471 13.04 35.30 12.71
C LEU A 471 12.33 36.01 11.55
N GLU A 472 11.20 35.46 11.13
CA GLU A 472 10.25 36.10 10.23
C GLU A 472 9.08 36.70 11.03
N PHE A 473 8.62 37.87 10.60
CA PHE A 473 7.60 38.67 11.29
C PHE A 473 6.25 38.59 10.57
N TYR A 474 5.19 38.39 11.34
CA TYR A 474 3.79 38.48 10.90
C TYR A 474 3.00 39.39 11.84
N ALA A 475 2.54 40.54 11.33
CA ALA A 475 1.58 41.38 12.02
C ALA A 475 0.15 41.02 11.66
N HIS A 476 -0.72 41.01 12.66
CA HIS A 476 -2.15 40.94 12.46
C HIS A 476 -2.74 42.35 12.34
N ASP A 477 -3.65 42.54 11.39
CA ASP A 477 -4.34 43.82 11.18
C ASP A 477 -5.23 44.16 12.39
N ALA A 478 -5.14 45.41 12.86
CA ALA A 478 -5.98 45.94 13.93
C ALA A 478 -7.35 46.45 13.43
N GLY A 479 -7.59 46.43 12.11
CA GLY A 479 -8.79 46.94 11.47
C GLY A 479 -8.76 48.45 11.24
N VAL A 480 -9.93 49.04 10.96
CA VAL A 480 -10.05 50.49 10.71
C VAL A 480 -10.01 51.25 12.04
N VAL A 481 -9.03 52.15 12.17
CA VAL A 481 -8.79 52.96 13.38
C VAL A 481 -9.23 54.41 13.13
N ASN A 482 -10.03 54.99 14.03
CA ASN A 482 -10.43 56.40 13.98
C ASN A 482 -9.64 57.26 14.98
N ALA A 483 -9.73 58.57 14.81
CA ALA A 483 -9.10 59.52 15.73
C ALA A 483 -9.62 59.35 17.16
N GLY A 484 -8.70 59.06 18.09
CA GLY A 484 -8.99 58.84 19.52
C GLY A 484 -9.15 57.38 19.93
N ASP A 485 -9.15 56.44 18.98
CA ASP A 485 -9.20 55.00 19.26
C ASP A 485 -7.85 54.52 19.83
N THR A 486 -7.91 53.55 20.74
CA THR A 486 -6.76 52.73 21.15
C THR A 486 -6.99 51.32 20.64
N VAL A 487 -6.04 50.81 19.87
CA VAL A 487 -6.07 49.46 19.31
C VAL A 487 -4.84 48.69 19.77
N SER A 488 -4.96 47.36 19.77
CA SER A 488 -3.85 46.44 20.03
C SER A 488 -3.64 45.57 18.80
N MET A 489 -2.39 45.21 18.54
CA MET A 489 -2.05 44.24 17.51
C MET A 489 -1.13 43.16 18.09
N SER A 490 -1.32 41.93 17.63
CA SER A 490 -0.37 40.87 17.90
C SER A 490 0.68 40.84 16.81
N ILE A 491 1.93 40.64 17.25
CA ILE A 491 3.03 40.32 16.38
C ILE A 491 3.45 38.88 16.69
N THR A 492 3.45 38.06 15.66
CA THR A 492 3.96 36.69 15.73
C THR A 492 5.31 36.64 15.03
N LEU A 493 6.31 36.10 15.72
CA LEU A 493 7.61 35.77 15.17
C LEU A 493 7.67 34.27 14.93
N ILE A 494 8.16 33.87 13.77
CA ILE A 494 8.40 32.47 13.39
C ILE A 494 9.90 32.28 13.23
N ASN A 495 10.48 31.29 13.90
CA ASN A 495 11.90 30.97 13.77
C ASN A 495 12.13 29.89 12.70
N ASN A 496 12.56 30.31 11.52
CA ASN A 496 12.89 29.44 10.39
C ASN A 496 14.35 28.92 10.42
N GLY A 497 15.12 29.27 11.46
CA GLY A 497 16.51 28.83 11.64
C GLY A 497 16.63 27.52 12.42
N GLY A 498 17.82 26.92 12.37
CA GLY A 498 18.16 25.68 13.08
C GLY A 498 18.47 25.89 14.57
N GLY A 499 18.81 27.12 14.96
CA GLY A 499 19.04 27.49 16.35
C GLY A 499 17.78 28.04 17.04
N ASN A 500 17.59 27.72 18.33
CA ASN A 500 16.56 28.37 19.15
C ASN A 500 16.85 29.86 19.32
N ALA A 501 15.80 30.69 19.25
CA ALA A 501 15.90 32.12 19.57
C ALA A 501 15.61 32.36 21.05
N TYR A 502 16.64 32.71 21.81
CA TYR A 502 16.54 33.04 23.24
C TYR A 502 16.44 34.56 23.44
N ASP A 503 15.80 34.98 24.54
CA ASP A 503 15.77 36.38 24.99
C ASP A 503 15.32 37.38 23.91
N VAL A 504 14.39 36.96 23.05
CA VAL A 504 13.91 37.74 21.91
C VAL A 504 13.08 38.92 22.42
N ASN A 505 13.53 40.13 22.06
CA ASN A 505 12.84 41.38 22.36
C ASN A 505 12.58 42.15 21.07
N ALA A 506 11.40 42.75 20.92
CA ALA A 506 11.07 43.61 19.80
C ALA A 506 10.62 44.99 20.30
N THR A 507 10.94 46.02 19.51
CA THR A 507 10.47 47.39 19.74
C THR A 507 9.63 47.84 18.55
N LEU A 508 8.36 48.14 18.79
CA LEU A 508 7.45 48.74 17.82
C LEU A 508 7.65 50.27 17.80
N SER A 509 7.77 50.83 16.61
CA SER A 509 7.85 52.28 16.40
C SER A 509 7.04 52.68 15.17
N THR A 510 6.63 53.95 15.13
CA THR A 510 5.90 54.55 14.01
C THR A 510 6.61 55.81 13.56
N SER A 511 6.57 56.08 12.25
CA SER A 511 6.99 57.36 11.67
C SER A 511 5.81 58.32 11.47
N ASP A 512 4.57 57.87 11.71
CA ASP A 512 3.37 58.67 11.57
C ASP A 512 3.13 59.53 12.82
N SER A 513 3.06 60.85 12.63
CA SER A 513 2.85 61.82 13.72
C SER A 513 1.45 61.78 14.35
N PHE A 514 0.51 61.06 13.76
CA PHE A 514 -0.86 60.89 14.28
C PHE A 514 -1.05 59.60 15.08
N ILE A 515 -0.02 58.75 15.19
CA ILE A 515 -0.06 57.49 15.92
C ILE A 515 0.88 57.56 17.12
N ASP A 516 0.34 57.31 18.31
CA ASP A 516 1.12 57.14 19.54
C ASP A 516 1.23 55.65 19.86
N VAL A 517 2.46 55.12 19.94
CA VAL A 517 2.72 53.74 20.36
C VAL A 517 2.75 53.69 21.90
N LEU A 518 1.69 53.16 22.50
CA LEU A 518 1.53 53.13 23.97
C LEU A 518 2.34 52.01 24.64
N GLN A 519 2.54 50.88 23.96
CA GLN A 519 3.34 49.75 24.44
C GLN A 519 4.41 49.40 23.40
N PRO A 520 5.55 50.11 23.37
CA PRO A 520 6.52 49.95 22.31
C PRO A 520 7.38 48.70 22.46
N ASN A 521 7.37 47.99 23.59
CA ASN A 521 8.30 46.88 23.84
C ASN A 521 7.58 45.57 24.13
N SER A 522 8.04 44.51 23.46
CA SER A 522 7.58 43.13 23.62
C SER A 522 8.73 42.23 23.97
N THR A 523 8.51 41.33 24.93
CA THR A 523 9.34 40.14 25.14
C THR A 523 8.63 38.93 24.55
N TYR A 524 9.37 38.06 23.87
CA TYR A 524 8.86 36.81 23.35
C TYR A 524 9.38 35.64 24.20
N PRO A 525 8.62 34.53 24.30
CA PRO A 525 9.15 33.30 24.84
C PRO A 525 10.32 32.80 23.98
N THR A 526 11.10 31.84 24.48
CA THR A 526 12.05 31.12 23.64
C THR A 526 11.33 30.59 22.41
N ILE A 527 11.76 31.01 21.22
CA ILE A 527 11.17 30.58 19.96
C ILE A 527 12.02 29.43 19.46
N ILE A 528 11.51 28.20 19.62
CA ILE A 528 12.23 27.00 19.22
C ILE A 528 12.56 27.02 17.72
N ALA A 529 13.63 26.36 17.33
CA ALA A 529 14.05 26.23 15.94
C ALA A 529 12.97 25.57 15.05
N LEU A 530 13.18 25.65 13.73
CA LEU A 530 12.41 24.89 12.73
C LEU A 530 10.89 25.12 12.77
N GLY A 531 10.48 26.38 12.73
CA GLY A 531 9.07 26.78 12.65
C GLY A 531 8.40 27.03 14.00
N GLY A 532 9.17 27.03 15.09
CA GLY A 532 8.66 27.49 16.39
C GLY A 532 8.11 28.92 16.30
N THR A 533 7.05 29.18 17.06
CA THR A 533 6.38 30.48 17.07
C THR A 533 6.41 31.12 18.45
N GLY A 534 6.52 32.45 18.46
CA GLY A 534 6.31 33.27 19.64
C GLY A 534 5.40 34.44 19.28
N THR A 535 4.30 34.61 20.00
CA THR A 535 3.40 35.74 19.83
C THR A 535 3.47 36.66 21.03
N SER A 536 3.59 37.96 20.78
CA SER A 536 3.46 39.00 21.79
C SER A 536 2.33 39.96 21.41
N TYR A 537 1.71 40.56 22.42
CA TYR A 537 0.64 41.54 22.26
C TYR A 537 1.19 42.92 22.59
N THR A 538 0.99 43.88 21.70
CA THR A 538 1.41 45.28 21.86
C THR A 538 0.34 46.27 21.46
#